data_AF-M0CFI2-F1
#
_entry.id   AF-M0CFI2-F1
#
_cell.length_a   1.000
_cell.length_b   1.000
_cell.length_c   1.000
_cell.angle_alpha   90.00
_cell.angle_beta   90.00
_cell.angle_gamma   90.00
#
_symmetry.space_group_name_H-M   'P 1'
#
loop_
_entity.id
_entity.type
_entity.pdbx_description
1 polymer ?
#
loop_
_entity_poly.entity_id
_entity_poly.type
_entity_poly.pdbx_seq_one_letter_code
_entity_poly.pdbx_strand_id
1 'polypeptide(L)'
;MDTSRLSDAVDDYLATERSELFEFTERLVGFETQNPPGGTVDVVKWLESTLGDIDLELDRVAVDPEKPNLLAGESAVTRIDVDPVSGLECRARA
;
A
#
# COMPACT_ATOMS: atom_id res chain seq x y z
N MET A 1 2.73 14.29 7.83
CA MET A 1 3.85 13.98 6.93
C MET A 1 4.28 15.30 6.31
N ASP A 2 5.53 15.69 6.46
CA ASP A 2 6.04 16.93 5.83
C ASP A 2 6.54 16.58 4.43
N THR A 3 5.75 16.93 3.41
CA THR A 3 6.07 16.66 2.01
C THR A 3 6.95 17.75 1.39
N SER A 4 7.36 18.77 2.16
CA SER A 4 8.21 19.85 1.66
C SER A 4 9.69 19.50 1.57
N ARG A 5 10.08 18.29 2.01
CA ARG A 5 11.44 17.75 1.97
C ARG A 5 11.45 16.30 1.53
N LEU A 6 10.96 16.03 0.33
CA LEU A 6 11.27 14.76 -0.33
C LEU A 6 12.76 14.74 -0.71
N SER A 7 13.33 13.55 -0.88
CA SER A 7 14.68 13.43 -1.42
C SER A 7 14.69 13.93 -2.86
N ASP A 8 15.78 14.55 -3.31
CA ASP A 8 15.95 15.01 -4.70
C ASP A 8 15.58 13.93 -5.73
N ALA A 9 15.93 12.66 -5.47
CA ALA A 9 15.57 11.54 -6.36
C ALA A 9 14.06 11.30 -6.47
N VAL A 10 13.31 11.52 -5.38
CA VAL A 10 11.84 11.41 -5.38
C VAL A 10 11.21 12.62 -6.05
N ASP A 11 11.73 13.82 -5.80
CA ASP A 11 11.25 15.04 -6.46
C ASP A 11 11.46 14.98 -7.98
N ASP A 12 12.63 14.55 -8.45
CA ASP A 12 12.91 14.35 -9.87
C ASP A 12 11.99 13.31 -10.51
N TYR A 13 11.75 12.19 -9.80
CA TYR A 13 10.81 11.16 -10.26
C TYR A 13 9.38 11.71 -10.39
N LEU A 14 8.86 12.40 -9.37
CA LEU A 14 7.51 12.96 -9.40
C LEU A 14 7.36 14.07 -10.45
N ALA A 15 8.42 14.85 -10.69
CA ALA A 15 8.43 15.85 -11.74
C ALA A 15 8.39 15.21 -13.14
N THR A 16 9.11 14.09 -13.32
CA THR A 16 9.20 13.35 -14.59
C THR A 16 7.89 12.59 -14.88
N GLU A 17 7.38 11.85 -13.90
CA GLU A 17 6.20 10.97 -14.03
C GLU A 17 4.88 11.65 -13.65
N ARG A 18 4.83 12.98 -13.76
CA ARG A 18 3.69 13.79 -13.34
C ARG A 18 2.39 13.39 -14.05
N SER A 19 2.47 13.00 -15.32
CA SER A 19 1.29 12.57 -16.09
C SER A 19 0.72 11.25 -15.54
N GLU A 20 1.57 10.27 -15.25
CA GLU A 20 1.14 8.99 -14.68
C GLU A 20 0.48 9.19 -13.30
N LEU A 21 1.07 10.04 -12.46
CA LEU A 21 0.48 10.42 -11.16
C LEU A 21 -0.92 11.04 -11.34
N PHE A 22 -1.08 11.90 -12.34
CA PHE A 22 -2.36 12.54 -12.62
C PHE A 22 -3.41 11.54 -13.11
N GLU A 23 -3.06 10.68 -14.07
CA GLU A 23 -3.96 9.63 -14.59
C GLU A 23 -4.38 8.64 -13.49
N PHE A 24 -3.45 8.23 -12.63
CA PHE A 24 -3.74 7.40 -11.47
C PHE A 24 -4.72 8.09 -10.52
N THR A 25 -4.46 9.37 -10.21
CA THR A 25 -5.30 10.15 -9.29
C THR A 25 -6.70 10.37 -9.88
N GLU A 26 -6.80 10.72 -11.17
CA GLU A 26 -8.06 10.91 -11.87
C GLU A 26 -8.92 9.65 -11.81
N ARG A 27 -8.32 8.48 -12.03
CA ARG A 27 -9.00 7.20 -11.90
C ARG A 27 -9.46 6.94 -10.47
N LEU A 28 -8.60 7.19 -9.47
CA LEU A 28 -8.92 6.98 -8.06
C LEU A 28 -10.10 7.86 -7.59
N VAL A 29 -10.12 9.14 -7.96
CA VAL A 29 -11.22 10.04 -7.57
C VAL A 29 -12.51 9.83 -8.36
N GLY A 30 -12.43 9.10 -9.48
CA GLY A 30 -13.59 8.75 -10.30
C GLY A 30 -14.49 7.66 -9.70
N PHE A 31 -14.06 6.95 -8.66
CA PHE A 31 -14.90 5.94 -7.98
C PHE A 31 -15.96 6.58 -7.08
N GLU A 32 -17.18 6.05 -7.11
CA GLU A 32 -18.32 6.51 -6.31
C GLU A 32 -18.23 6.04 -4.84
N THR A 33 -17.26 6.57 -4.12
CA THR A 33 -16.93 6.21 -2.73
C THR A 33 -17.58 7.15 -1.70
N GLN A 34 -18.51 8.01 -2.13
CA GLN A 34 -19.15 8.99 -1.25
C GLN A 34 -19.88 8.30 -0.09
N ASN A 35 -19.53 8.67 1.13
CA ASN A 35 -20.14 8.09 2.33
C ASN A 35 -21.23 9.03 2.88
N PRO A 36 -22.55 8.79 2.75
CA PRO A 36 -23.34 7.85 1.91
C PRO A 36 -24.26 8.54 0.86
N PRO A 37 -24.83 7.79 -0.13
CA PRO A 37 -24.70 6.35 -0.31
C PRO A 37 -23.70 6.00 -1.44
N GLY A 38 -22.56 5.44 -1.07
CA GLY A 38 -21.52 4.97 -1.98
C GLY A 38 -20.74 3.83 -1.33
N GLY A 39 -20.32 2.87 -2.15
CA GLY A 39 -19.55 1.69 -1.74
C GLY A 39 -18.07 1.84 -2.08
N THR A 40 -17.20 1.05 -1.45
CA THR A 40 -15.74 1.08 -1.73
C THR A 40 -15.24 -0.20 -2.39
N VAL A 41 -16.11 -1.16 -2.69
CA VAL A 41 -15.73 -2.46 -3.27
C VAL A 41 -14.97 -2.30 -4.59
N ASP A 42 -15.44 -1.44 -5.49
CA ASP A 42 -14.83 -1.27 -6.81
C ASP A 42 -13.46 -0.61 -6.75
N VAL A 43 -13.30 0.43 -5.92
CA VAL A 43 -12.00 1.08 -5.71
C VAL A 43 -11.01 0.13 -5.04
N VAL A 44 -11.46 -0.69 -4.07
CA VAL A 44 -10.61 -1.67 -3.40
C VAL A 44 -10.16 -2.76 -4.38
N LYS A 45 -11.06 -3.25 -5.24
CA LYS A 45 -10.71 -4.23 -6.28
C LYS A 45 -9.71 -3.66 -7.28
N TRP A 46 -9.86 -2.40 -7.66
CA TRP A 46 -8.92 -1.75 -8.55
C TRP A 46 -7.54 -1.56 -7.87
N LEU A 47 -7.51 -1.06 -6.64
CA LEU A 47 -6.26 -0.89 -5.88
C LEU A 47 -5.53 -2.21 -5.66
N GLU A 48 -6.24 -3.31 -5.35
CA GLU A 48 -5.63 -4.63 -5.21
C GLU A 48 -4.98 -5.11 -6.51
N SER A 49 -5.64 -4.88 -7.66
CA SER A 49 -5.05 -5.20 -8.96
C SER A 49 -3.83 -4.33 -9.28
N THR A 50 -3.84 -3.05 -8.90
CA THR A 50 -2.72 -2.14 -9.18
C THR A 50 -1.53 -2.38 -8.26
N LEU A 51 -1.78 -2.75 -7.00
CA LEU A 51 -0.72 -3.06 -6.04
C LEU A 51 -0.21 -4.49 -6.16
N GLY A 52 -0.98 -5.41 -6.75
CA GLY A 52 -0.58 -6.81 -6.93
C GLY A 52 0.61 -7.03 -7.86
N ASP A 53 0.99 -6.03 -8.66
CA ASP A 53 2.22 -6.06 -9.46
C ASP A 53 3.49 -5.72 -8.62
N ILE A 54 3.29 -5.30 -7.37
CA ILE A 54 4.34 -4.94 -6.41
C ILE A 54 4.44 -6.08 -5.38
N ASP A 55 5.64 -6.34 -4.86
CA ASP A 55 5.89 -7.37 -3.83
C ASP A 55 5.35 -6.95 -2.45
N LEU A 56 4.03 -6.77 -2.36
CA LEU A 56 3.27 -6.43 -1.18
C LEU A 56 2.29 -7.56 -0.85
N GLU A 57 2.19 -7.88 0.42
CA GLU A 57 1.12 -8.72 0.95
C GLU A 57 -0.14 -7.86 1.10
N LEU A 58 -1.23 -8.28 0.44
CA LEU A 58 -2.51 -7.57 0.45
C LEU A 58 -3.57 -8.37 1.20
N ASP A 59 -4.30 -7.71 2.11
CA ASP A 59 -5.42 -8.31 2.85
C ASP A 59 -6.64 -7.39 2.85
N ARG A 60 -7.84 -7.97 2.75
CA ARG A 60 -9.11 -7.23 2.80
C ARG A 60 -9.77 -7.42 4.16
N VAL A 61 -9.96 -6.32 4.88
CA VAL A 61 -10.62 -6.32 6.19
C VAL A 61 -11.92 -5.53 6.10
N ALA A 62 -13.04 -6.18 6.41
CA ALA A 62 -14.37 -5.59 6.30
C ALA A 62 -15.24 -5.88 7.52
N VAL A 63 -15.82 -4.82 8.10
CA VAL A 63 -16.97 -4.93 9.00
C VAL A 63 -18.27 -4.87 8.19
N ASP A 64 -18.31 -4.01 7.17
CA ASP A 64 -19.37 -3.92 6.16
C ASP A 64 -18.81 -4.43 4.83
N PRO A 65 -19.38 -5.50 4.24
CA PRO A 65 -18.94 -6.03 2.95
C PRO A 65 -18.99 -5.03 1.79
N GLU A 66 -19.84 -4.00 1.85
CA GLU A 66 -19.90 -2.94 0.84
C GLU A 66 -18.81 -1.86 1.02
N LYS A 67 -18.13 -1.88 2.18
CA LYS A 67 -17.09 -0.92 2.56
C LYS A 67 -15.84 -1.59 3.15
N PRO A 68 -15.15 -2.47 2.39
CA PRO A 68 -13.90 -3.08 2.83
C PRO A 68 -12.77 -2.05 2.90
N ASN A 69 -11.80 -2.31 3.78
CA ASN A 69 -10.48 -1.68 3.78
C ASN A 69 -9.48 -2.65 3.13
N LEU A 70 -8.54 -2.11 2.35
CA LEU A 70 -7.39 -2.86 1.84
C LEU A 70 -6.18 -2.55 2.72
N LEU A 71 -5.59 -3.58 3.31
CA LEU A 71 -4.32 -3.52 4.00
C LEU A 71 -3.22 -3.96 3.04
N ALA A 72 -2.13 -3.22 3.03
CA ALA A 72 -0.91 -3.56 2.30
C ALA A 72 0.26 -3.56 3.28
N GLY A 73 1.03 -4.64 3.27
CA GLY A 73 2.23 -4.79 4.08
C GLY A 73 3.36 -5.36 3.25
N GLU A 74 4.59 -5.25 3.74
CA GLU A 74 5.69 -6.04 3.19
C GLU A 74 5.46 -7.51 3.56
N SER A 75 5.71 -8.42 2.62
CA SER A 75 5.69 -9.85 2.86
C SER A 75 6.58 -10.20 4.06
N ALA A 76 5.94 -10.52 5.19
CA ALA A 76 6.53 -10.90 6.48
C ALA A 76 7.90 -10.25 6.85
N VAL A 77 7.87 -9.23 7.72
CA VAL A 77 9.07 -8.85 8.50
C VAL A 77 9.58 -10.10 9.23
N THR A 78 10.73 -10.63 8.77
CA THR A 78 11.43 -11.69 9.50
C THR A 78 11.76 -11.15 10.88
N ARG A 79 11.15 -11.73 11.92
CA ARG A 79 11.48 -11.40 13.30
C ARG A 79 12.92 -11.83 13.56
N ILE A 80 13.84 -10.88 13.65
CA ILE A 80 15.20 -11.13 14.13
C ILE A 80 15.11 -11.19 15.66
N ASP A 81 14.99 -12.39 16.22
CA ASP A 81 15.16 -12.58 17.65
C ASP A 81 16.67 -12.44 17.96
N VAL A 82 17.06 -11.33 18.60
CA VAL A 82 18.44 -11.10 19.06
C VAL A 82 18.61 -11.80 20.41
N ASP A 83 19.31 -12.93 20.43
CA ASP A 83 19.75 -13.55 21.68
C ASP A 83 20.90 -12.70 22.27
N PRO A 84 20.78 -12.18 23.50
CA PRO A 84 21.80 -11.32 24.10
C PRO A 84 23.11 -12.05 24.46
N VAL A 85 23.16 -13.38 24.39
CA VAL A 85 24.33 -14.18 24.83
C VAL A 85 25.08 -14.83 23.66
N SER A 86 24.43 -15.06 22.53
CA SER A 86 25.02 -15.65 21.32
C SER A 86 24.58 -14.82 20.11
N GLY A 87 25.52 -14.14 19.44
CA GLY A 87 25.23 -13.24 18.32
C GLY A 87 24.35 -13.85 17.21
N LEU A 88 23.83 -12.96 16.33
CA LEU A 88 22.80 -13.23 15.30
C LEU A 88 22.72 -14.69 14.80
N GLU A 89 21.69 -15.43 15.23
CA GLU A 89 21.22 -16.62 14.54
C GLU A 89 19.93 -16.31 13.77
N CYS A 90 20.03 -16.13 12.46
CA CYS A 90 18.84 -16.15 11.59
C CYS A 90 18.32 -17.59 11.50
N ARG A 91 17.12 -17.86 12.02
CA ARG A 91 16.40 -19.13 11.75
C ARG A 91 15.11 -18.85 11.00
N ALA A 92 15.02 -19.36 9.78
CA ALA A 92 13.75 -19.50 9.08
C ALA A 92 12.94 -20.64 9.74
N ARG A 93 11.66 -20.41 10.04
CA ARG A 93 10.74 -21.48 10.44
C ARG A 93 10.42 -22.36 9.23
N ALA A 94 10.51 -23.67 9.42
CA ALA A 94 10.04 -24.70 8.49
C ALA A 94 8.51 -24.85 8.54
#